data_AF-A0A0L6UYY9-F1
#
_entry.id   AF-A0A0L6UYY9-F1
#
_cell.length_a   1.000
_cell.length_b   1.000
_cell.length_c   1.000
_cell.angle_alpha   90.00
_cell.angle_beta   90.00
_cell.angle_gamma   90.00
#
_symmetry.space_group_name_H-M   'P 1'
#
loop_
_entity.id
_entity.type
_entity.pdbx_description
1 polymer ?
#
loop_
_entity_poly.entity_id
_entity_poly.type
_entity_poly.pdbx_seq_one_letter_code
_entity_poly.pdbx_strand_id
1 'polypeptide(L)'
;MVIDAKADGHCGYCVEAHSLGRGEELYMKIHKELHAEINKRREFCCKEYTFANIDQTLACIYPTPSKPVGSKHWMKGPQLN
;
A
#
# COMPACT_ATOMS: atom_id res chain seq x y z
N MET A 1 -12.33 13.00 -12.20
CA MET A 1 -12.02 11.77 -12.95
C MET A 1 -12.28 10.61 -12.01
N VAL A 2 -13.18 9.70 -12.37
CA VAL A 2 -13.45 8.47 -11.60
C VAL A 2 -12.64 7.36 -12.26
N ILE A 3 -11.74 6.73 -11.51
CA ILE A 3 -10.92 5.62 -12.00
C ILE A 3 -11.59 4.33 -11.52
N ASP A 4 -12.07 3.52 -12.46
CA ASP A 4 -12.64 2.20 -12.17
C ASP A 4 -11.51 1.16 -12.02
N ALA A 5 -10.83 1.21 -10.88
CA ALA A 5 -9.77 0.26 -10.56
C ALA A 5 -10.35 -1.09 -10.14
N LYS A 6 -9.76 -2.20 -10.64
CA LYS A 6 -10.18 -3.56 -10.27
C LYS A 6 -10.26 -3.72 -8.76
N ALA A 7 -11.41 -4.21 -8.27
CA ALA A 7 -11.68 -4.43 -6.84
C ALA A 7 -11.04 -5.72 -6.30
N ASP A 8 -9.74 -5.92 -6.53
CA ASP A 8 -8.98 -7.13 -6.16
C ASP A 8 -8.05 -6.92 -4.95
N GLY A 9 -8.25 -5.82 -4.22
CA GLY A 9 -7.42 -5.40 -3.10
C GLY A 9 -6.21 -4.54 -3.47
N HIS A 10 -5.95 -4.32 -4.77
CA HIS A 10 -4.93 -3.38 -5.24
C HIS A 10 -5.49 -2.03 -5.68
N CYS A 11 -6.82 -1.84 -5.65
CA CYS A 11 -7.50 -0.65 -6.18
C CYS A 11 -6.90 0.68 -5.67
N GLY A 12 -6.56 0.79 -4.39
CA GLY A 12 -5.91 1.99 -3.82
C GLY A 12 -4.57 2.31 -4.49
N TYR A 13 -3.75 1.29 -4.75
CA TYR A 13 -2.44 1.46 -5.40
C TYR A 13 -2.55 1.71 -6.90
N CYS A 14 -3.56 1.14 -7.57
CA CYS A 14 -3.86 1.47 -8.97
C CYS A 14 -4.26 2.95 -9.11
N VAL A 15 -5.08 3.46 -8.18
CA VAL A 15 -5.45 4.88 -8.13
C VAL A 15 -4.23 5.76 -7.85
N GLU A 16 -3.33 5.37 -6.94
CA GLU A 16 -2.07 6.08 -6.71
C GLU A 16 -1.16 6.07 -7.94
N ALA A 17 -1.03 4.94 -8.63
CA ALA A 17 -0.26 4.84 -9.87
C ALA A 17 -0.78 5.84 -10.90
N HIS A 18 -2.08 5.81 -11.16
CA HIS A 18 -2.73 6.72 -12.07
C HIS A 18 -2.56 8.19 -11.64
N SER A 19 -2.66 8.49 -10.35
CA SER A 19 -2.51 9.86 -9.82
C SER A 19 -1.09 10.39 -9.96
N LEU A 20 -0.08 9.51 -9.94
CA LEU A 20 1.32 9.84 -10.18
C LEU A 20 1.67 9.92 -11.68
N GLY A 21 0.69 9.81 -12.59
CA GLY A 21 0.91 9.76 -14.03
C GLY A 21 1.61 8.47 -14.48
N ARG A 22 1.61 7.44 -13.63
CA ARG A 22 2.17 6.11 -13.92
C ARG A 22 1.03 5.23 -14.45
N GLY A 23 1.32 4.35 -15.41
CA GLY A 23 0.34 3.36 -15.87
C GLY A 23 -0.12 2.47 -14.70
N GLU A 24 -1.40 2.09 -14.69
CA GLU A 24 -1.98 1.27 -13.60
C GLU A 24 -1.23 -0.05 -13.40
N GLU A 25 -0.64 -0.61 -14.46
CA GLU A 25 0.25 -1.78 -14.45
C GLU A 25 1.49 -1.64 -13.54
N LEU A 26 1.83 -0.42 -13.13
CA LEU A 26 2.98 -0.12 -12.27
C LEU A 26 2.63 -0.15 -10.77
N TYR A 27 1.40 -0.52 -10.38
CA TYR A 27 1.00 -0.61 -8.98
C TYR A 27 1.97 -1.48 -8.14
N MET A 28 2.45 -2.60 -8.70
CA MET A 28 3.45 -3.46 -8.04
C MET A 28 4.80 -2.78 -7.81
N LYS A 29 5.16 -1.80 -8.65
CA LYS A 29 6.37 -0.98 -8.46
C LYS A 29 6.17 0.00 -7.30
N ILE A 30 4.97 0.56 -7.17
CA ILE A 30 4.60 1.44 -6.04
C ILE A 30 4.63 0.66 -4.72
N HIS A 31 4.12 -0.57 -4.69
CA HIS A 31 4.24 -1.44 -3.51
C HIS A 31 5.69 -1.60 -3.05
N LYS A 32 6.61 -1.87 -3.99
CA LYS A 32 8.04 -2.05 -3.68
C LYS A 32 8.69 -0.75 -3.19
N GLU A 33 8.42 0.36 -3.87
CA GLU A 33 8.96 1.68 -3.51
C GLU A 33 8.45 2.12 -2.13
N LEU A 34 7.15 1.94 -1.86
CA LEU A 34 6.55 2.26 -0.56
C LEU A 34 7.11 1.39 0.56
N HIS A 35 7.23 0.08 0.33
CA HIS A 35 7.83 -0.85 1.30
C HIS A 35 9.30 -0.48 1.60
N ALA A 36 10.07 -0.10 0.58
CA ALA A 36 11.46 0.34 0.75
C ALA A 36 11.54 1.66 1.55
N GLU A 37 10.66 2.63 1.25
CA GLU A 37 10.68 3.94 1.91
C GLU A 37 10.26 3.85 3.38
N ILE A 38 9.24 3.05 3.70
CA ILE A 38 8.82 2.79 5.09
C ILE A 38 9.97 2.12 5.87
N ASN A 39 10.68 1.15 5.28
CA ASN A 39 11.82 0.53 5.94
C ASN A 39 12.99 1.51 6.12
N LYS A 40 13.26 2.37 5.14
CA LYS A 40 14.30 3.40 5.23
C LYS A 40 14.00 4.42 6.34
N ARG A 41 12.72 4.75 6.55
CA ARG A 41 12.26 5.71 7.57
C ARG A 41 11.63 5.05 8.80
N ARG A 42 11.96 3.79 9.06
CA ARG A 42 11.31 2.95 10.08
C ARG A 42 11.23 3.64 11.45
N GLU A 43 12.33 4.24 11.90
CA GLU A 43 12.38 4.95 13.18
C GLU A 43 11.43 6.15 13.25
N PHE A 44 11.32 6.92 12.16
CA PHE A 44 10.40 8.05 12.06
C PHE A 44 8.94 7.57 12.09
N CYS A 45 8.61 6.55 11.29
CA CYS A 45 7.27 5.97 11.24
C CYS A 45 6.83 5.33 12.57
N CYS A 46 7.76 4.77 13.35
CA CYS A 46 7.47 4.27 14.69
C CYS A 46 7.26 5.40 15.71
N LYS A 47 8.04 6.49 15.64
CA LYS A 47 7.94 7.62 16.59
C LYS A 47 6.67 8.44 16.41
N GLU A 48 6.24 8.64 15.18
CA GLU A 48 5.03 9.43 14.86
C GLU A 48 3.72 8.64 15.05
N TYR A 49 3.77 7.44 15.63
CA TYR A 49 2.62 6.52 15.79
C TYR A 49 1.82 6.30 14.50
N THR A 50 2.46 6.48 13.33
CA THR A 50 1.81 6.38 12.02
C THR A 50 1.28 4.97 11.76
N PHE A 51 1.93 3.97 12.35
CA PHE A 51 1.51 2.57 12.27
C PHE A 51 1.35 1.96 13.65
N ALA A 52 0.18 1.36 13.92
CA ALA A 52 -0.05 0.58 15.13
C ALA A 52 0.90 -0.63 15.23
N ASN A 53 1.24 -1.26 14.10
CA ASN A 53 2.25 -2.29 14.00
C ASN A 53 2.92 -2.24 12.61
N ILE A 54 4.16 -1.74 12.57
CA ILE A 54 4.88 -1.52 11.32
C ILE A 54 5.19 -2.82 10.55
N ASP A 55 5.48 -3.91 11.25
CA ASP A 55 5.77 -5.20 10.62
C ASP A 55 4.52 -5.82 9.99
N GLN A 56 3.38 -5.73 10.69
CA GLN A 56 2.10 -6.15 10.14
C GLN A 56 1.71 -5.29 8.93
N THR A 57 1.93 -3.97 9.00
CA THR A 57 1.68 -3.06 7.89
C THR A 57 2.54 -3.41 6.67
N LEU A 58 3.85 -3.63 6.85
CA LEU A 58 4.75 -4.02 5.77
C LEU A 58 4.33 -5.35 5.12
N ALA A 59 3.92 -6.34 5.93
CA ALA A 59 3.38 -7.61 5.44
C ALA A 59 2.06 -7.44 4.64
N CYS A 60 1.23 -6.46 4.99
CA CYS A 60 0.02 -6.13 4.25
C CYS A 60 0.30 -5.35 2.95
N ILE A 61 1.31 -4.48 2.93
CA ILE A 61 1.69 -3.68 1.75
C ILE A 61 2.35 -4.56 0.69
N TYR A 62 3.14 -5.56 1.06
CA TYR A 62 3.80 -6.45 0.10
C TYR A 62 3.37 -7.92 0.26
N PRO A 63 2.14 -8.27 -0.13
CA PRO A 63 1.69 -9.66 -0.09
C PRO A 63 2.42 -10.46 -1.16
N THR A 64 3.18 -11.47 -0.73
CA THR A 64 3.68 -12.53 -1.62
C THR A 64 2.62 -13.63 -1.64
N PRO A 65 2.03 -14.05 -2.78
CA PRO A 65 2.30 -13.71 -4.19
C PRO A 65 1.27 -12.74 -4.82
N SER A 66 1.55 -12.28 -6.06
CA SER A 66 0.77 -11.33 -6.90
C SER A 66 -0.64 -11.79 -7.34
N LYS A 67 -1.28 -12.66 -6.56
CA LYS A 67 -2.66 -13.11 -6.79
C LYS A 67 -3.62 -12.08 -6.19
N PRO A 68 -4.90 -12.05 -6.64
CA PRO A 68 -5.93 -11.26 -6.00
C PRO A 68 -5.87 -11.42 -4.50
N VAL A 69 -5.63 -10.32 -3.80
CA VAL A 69 -5.42 -10.36 -2.38
C VAL A 69 -6.76 -10.13 -1.71
N GLY A 70 -7.29 -11.18 -1.07
CA GLY A 70 -8.54 -11.08 -0.32
C GLY A 70 -8.50 -9.93 0.71
N SER A 71 -9.69 -9.51 1.18
CA SER A 71 -9.94 -8.31 2.00
C SER A 71 -8.95 -8.02 3.14
N LYS A 72 -8.28 -9.05 3.67
CA LYS A 72 -7.19 -8.94 4.64
C LYS A 72 -5.96 -8.11 4.19
N HIS A 73 -5.78 -7.84 2.89
CA HIS A 73 -4.68 -7.02 2.37
C HIS A 73 -5.15 -5.72 1.72
N TRP A 74 -6.43 -5.36 1.89
CA TRP A 74 -6.90 -4.04 1.49
C TRP A 74 -6.10 -2.97 2.21
N MET A 75 -5.91 -1.84 1.53
CA MET A 75 -5.30 -0.66 2.14
C MET A 75 -6.09 -0.30 3.40
N LYS A 76 -5.45 -0.48 4.56
CA LYS A 76 -6.03 -0.10 5.85
C LYS A 76 -5.70 1.37 6.07
N GLY A 77 -6.72 2.21 6.08
CA GLY A 77 -6.55 3.59 6.54
C GLY A 77 -6.11 3.61 8.01
N PRO A 78 -5.36 4.63 8.45
CA PRO A 78 -5.05 4.82 9.86
C PRO A 78 -6.37 4.90 10.64
N GLN A 79 -6.51 4.07 11.67
CA GLN A 79 -7.61 4.22 12.62
C GLN A 79 -7.22 5.31 13.60
N LEU A 80 -7.92 6.43 13.53
CA LEU A 80 -7.85 7.47 14.55
C LEU A 80 -8.58 6.93 15.79
N ASN A 81 -7.86 6.82 16.89
CA ASN A 81 -8.45 6.61 18.21
C ASN A 81 -9.03 7.92 18.74
#